data_AF-A0A9W8H1I2-F1
#
_entry.id   AF-A0A9W8H1I2-F1
#
_cell.length_a   1.000
_cell.length_b   1.000
_cell.length_c   1.000
_cell.angle_alpha   90.00
_cell.angle_beta   90.00
_cell.angle_gamma   90.00
#
_symmetry.space_group_name_H-M   'P 1'
#
loop_
_entity.id
_entity.type
_entity.pdbx_description
1 polymer ?
#
loop_
_entity_poly.entity_id
_entity_poly.type
_entity_poly.pdbx_seq_one_letter_code
_entity_poly.pdbx_strand_id
1 'polypeptide(L)'
;MKCIRVSEPASFDALVNGALKQSDAVYVLFFGREAPGTNKSWCSDCVIADPLVREEIGKIENSILLEVPVDRSTDKDSATNTFRKRSDIKLTRIPTLLRWSKAGPAAVRLVEDECNRTEIRRYIAQTDEASGHATPLLESEEPVDDA
;
A
#
# COMPACT_ATOMS: atom_id res chain seq x y z
N MET A 1 -4.56 -10.87 -5.58
CA MET A 1 -3.44 -10.15 -4.94
C MET A 1 -2.44 -11.11 -4.30
N LYS A 2 -1.14 -10.85 -4.46
CA LYS A 2 -0.04 -11.50 -3.72
C LYS A 2 0.52 -10.54 -2.68
N CYS A 3 0.76 -11.01 -1.45
CA CYS A 3 1.42 -10.23 -0.41
C CYS A 3 2.90 -10.61 -0.29
N ILE A 4 3.78 -9.62 -0.13
CA ILE A 4 5.21 -9.80 0.11
C ILE A 4 5.58 -9.00 1.34
N ARG A 5 5.91 -9.68 2.45
CA ARG A 5 6.34 -9.02 3.67
C ARG A 5 7.83 -8.69 3.61
N VAL A 6 8.18 -7.44 3.89
CA VAL A 6 9.56 -6.96 3.99
C VAL A 6 10.04 -7.15 5.43
N SER A 7 10.61 -8.31 5.71
CA SER A 7 11.12 -8.64 7.06
C SER A 7 12.36 -7.82 7.43
N GLU A 8 13.19 -7.50 6.44
CA GLU A 8 14.45 -6.76 6.62
C GLU A 8 14.49 -5.54 5.69
N PRO A 9 14.73 -4.32 6.21
CA PRO A 9 14.76 -3.11 5.38
C PRO A 9 15.77 -3.17 4.22
N ALA A 10 16.90 -3.87 4.40
CA ALA A 10 17.92 -4.04 3.36
C ALA A 10 17.43 -4.84 2.14
N SER A 11 16.42 -5.70 2.30
CA SER A 11 15.83 -6.48 1.22
C SER A 11 14.80 -5.72 0.39
N PHE A 12 14.38 -4.53 0.84
CA PHE A 12 13.26 -3.78 0.26
C PHE A 12 13.39 -3.61 -1.25
N ASP A 13 14.53 -3.10 -1.73
CA ASP A 13 14.70 -2.80 -3.16
C ASP A 13 14.71 -4.07 -4.02
N ALA A 14 15.28 -5.16 -3.51
CA ALA A 14 15.27 -6.45 -4.21
C ALA A 14 13.85 -7.01 -4.32
N LEU A 15 13.05 -6.89 -3.26
CA LEU A 15 11.65 -7.32 -3.24
C LEU A 15 10.77 -6.48 -4.16
N VAL A 16 10.93 -5.15 -4.15
CA VAL A 16 10.24 -4.24 -5.07
C VAL A 16 10.59 -4.59 -6.52
N ASN A 17 11.89 -4.72 -6.84
CA ASN A 17 12.32 -5.07 -8.20
C ASN A 17 11.84 -6.47 -8.63
N GLY A 18 11.74 -7.41 -7.69
CA GLY A 18 11.14 -8.72 -7.94
C GLY A 18 9.63 -8.64 -8.23
N ALA A 19 8.91 -7.80 -7.49
CA ALA A 19 7.48 -7.56 -7.69
C ALA A 19 7.19 -6.91 -9.05
N LEU A 20 7.97 -5.89 -9.44
CA LEU A 20 7.84 -5.18 -10.72
C LEU A 20 8.12 -6.05 -11.96
N LYS A 21 8.73 -7.23 -11.78
CA LYS A 21 8.90 -8.23 -12.86
C LYS A 21 7.66 -9.13 -13.03
N GLN A 22 6.80 -9.17 -12.01
CA GLN A 22 5.63 -10.04 -11.95
C GLN A 22 4.32 -9.28 -12.21
N SER A 23 4.29 -7.98 -11.93
CA SER A 23 3.07 -7.17 -12.00
C SER A 23 3.39 -5.69 -12.26
N ASP A 24 2.49 -5.01 -12.96
CA ASP A 24 2.48 -3.56 -13.11
C ASP A 24 1.63 -2.86 -12.01
N ALA A 25 0.92 -3.64 -11.19
CA ALA A 25 0.10 -3.20 -10.06
C ALA A 25 0.81 -3.52 -8.72
N VAL A 26 1.96 -2.88 -8.51
CA VAL A 26 2.75 -3.03 -7.28
C VAL A 26 2.48 -1.88 -6.33
N TYR A 27 2.02 -2.22 -5.13
CA TYR A 27 1.74 -1.28 -4.05
C TYR A 27 2.63 -1.55 -2.86
N VAL A 28 2.98 -0.51 -2.12
CA VAL A 28 3.79 -0.57 -0.91
C VAL A 28 3.02 0.08 0.23
N LEU A 29 2.78 -0.67 1.29
CA LEU A 29 2.15 -0.19 2.52
C LEU A 29 3.18 -0.17 3.65
N PHE A 30 3.50 1.01 4.13
CA PHE A 30 4.24 1.21 5.38
C PHE A 30 3.25 1.31 6.53
N PHE A 31 3.39 0.45 7.52
CA PHE A 31 2.45 0.40 8.66
C PHE A 31 3.17 -0.01 9.94
N GLY A 32 2.56 0.23 11.09
CA GLY A 32 3.20 -0.04 12.38
C GLY A 32 3.34 -1.54 12.59
N ARG A 33 4.54 -2.01 12.92
CA ARG A 33 4.79 -3.41 13.25
C ARG A 33 3.78 -3.94 14.26
N GLU A 34 3.33 -5.16 14.02
CA GLU A 34 2.40 -5.86 14.88
C GLU A 34 3.09 -6.32 16.16
N ALA A 35 2.39 -6.19 17.29
CA ALA A 35 2.89 -6.68 18.57
C ALA A 35 2.87 -8.22 18.59
N PRO A 36 3.94 -8.87 19.08
CA PRO A 36 3.96 -10.32 19.25
C PRO A 36 2.75 -10.82 20.04
N GLY A 37 2.14 -11.91 19.60
CA GLY A 37 1.01 -12.57 20.28
C GLY A 37 -0.37 -11.98 20.00
N THR A 38 -0.51 -10.69 19.68
CA THR A 38 -1.80 -10.10 19.29
C THR A 38 -1.96 -9.90 17.79
N ASN A 39 -0.85 -9.86 17.05
CA ASN A 39 -0.80 -9.50 15.62
C ASN A 39 -1.49 -8.16 15.31
N LYS A 40 -1.64 -7.27 16.30
CA LYS A 40 -2.18 -5.92 16.10
C LYS A 40 -1.04 -4.92 15.97
N SER A 41 -1.15 -4.01 15.01
CA SER A 41 -0.23 -2.88 14.87
C SER A 41 -0.15 -2.06 16.16
N TRP A 42 1.04 -1.56 16.49
CA TRP A 42 1.20 -0.56 17.57
C TRP A 42 0.53 0.79 17.25
N CYS A 43 0.16 1.03 15.99
CA CYS A 43 -0.49 2.23 15.50
C CYS A 43 -1.99 1.97 15.29
N SER A 44 -2.85 2.73 15.99
CA SER A 44 -4.32 2.62 15.88
C SER A 44 -4.81 2.78 14.45
N ASP A 45 -4.25 3.74 13.73
CA ASP A 45 -4.69 4.09 12.37
C ASP A 45 -4.33 2.97 11.40
N CYS A 46 -3.17 2.32 11.63
CA CYS A 46 -2.79 1.12 10.87
C CYS A 46 -3.74 -0.06 11.12
N VAL A 47 -4.28 -0.23 12.35
CA VAL A 47 -5.28 -1.28 12.63
C VAL A 47 -6.56 -1.08 11.82
N ILE A 48 -6.94 0.17 11.56
CA ILE A 48 -8.14 0.52 10.78
C ILE A 48 -7.84 0.45 9.27
N ALA A 49 -6.71 1.00 8.83
CA ALA A 49 -6.37 1.15 7.43
C ALA A 49 -5.92 -0.16 6.75
N ASP A 50 -5.11 -0.98 7.42
CA ASP A 50 -4.57 -2.21 6.84
C ASP A 50 -5.65 -3.14 6.22
N PRO A 51 -6.77 -3.46 6.91
CA PRO A 51 -7.81 -4.28 6.30
C PRO A 51 -8.47 -3.60 5.09
N LEU A 52 -8.64 -2.28 5.09
CA LEU A 52 -9.21 -1.54 3.96
C LEU A 52 -8.28 -1.57 2.75
N VAL A 53 -6.98 -1.35 2.97
CA VAL A 53 -5.95 -1.39 1.92
C VAL A 53 -5.89 -2.79 1.29
N ARG A 54 -5.83 -3.84 2.12
CA ARG A 54 -5.81 -5.22 1.64
C ARG A 54 -7.06 -5.58 0.86
N GLU A 55 -8.23 -5.12 1.30
CA GLU A 55 -9.49 -5.39 0.64
C GLU A 55 -9.55 -4.73 -0.76
N GLU A 56 -9.23 -3.45 -0.87
CA GLU A 56 -9.35 -2.72 -2.13
C GLU A 56 -8.24 -3.11 -3.13
N ILE A 57 -6.99 -3.28 -2.71
CA ILE A 57 -5.91 -3.78 -3.58
C ILE A 57 -6.15 -5.25 -3.96
N GLY A 58 -6.81 -6.00 -3.07
CA GLY A 58 -7.27 -7.37 -3.30
C GLY A 58 -8.14 -7.54 -4.54
N LYS A 59 -8.90 -6.51 -4.90
CA LYS A 59 -9.80 -6.47 -6.06
C LYS A 59 -9.08 -6.26 -7.38
N ILE A 60 -7.83 -5.81 -7.35
CA ILE A 60 -7.01 -5.59 -8.55
C ILE A 60 -6.42 -6.92 -8.98
N GLU A 61 -6.63 -7.29 -10.25
CA GLU A 61 -6.06 -8.50 -10.81
C GLU A 61 -4.53 -8.44 -10.84
N ASN A 62 -3.87 -9.56 -10.53
CA ASN A 62 -2.41 -9.68 -10.53
C ASN A 62 -1.66 -8.64 -9.67
N SER A 63 -2.34 -7.98 -8.73
CA SER A 63 -1.72 -6.99 -7.85
C SER A 63 -0.76 -7.62 -6.84
N ILE A 64 0.28 -6.87 -6.49
CA ILE A 64 1.24 -7.24 -5.45
C ILE A 64 1.27 -6.14 -4.39
N LEU A 65 1.03 -6.53 -3.14
CA LEU A 65 1.17 -5.65 -1.99
C LEU A 65 2.45 -5.99 -1.22
N LEU A 66 3.40 -5.07 -1.20
CA LEU A 66 4.53 -5.11 -0.29
C LEU A 66 4.12 -4.54 1.06
N GLU A 67 4.24 -5.38 2.08
CA GLU A 67 3.94 -5.03 3.46
C GLU A 67 5.24 -4.68 4.16
N VAL A 68 5.35 -3.43 4.62
CA VAL A 68 6.55 -2.91 5.26
C VAL A 68 6.22 -2.53 6.71
N PRO A 69 6.37 -3.47 7.66
CA PRO A 69 6.24 -3.18 9.07
C PRO A 69 7.37 -2.25 9.51
N VAL A 70 7.02 -1.14 10.15
CA VAL A 70 7.98 -0.19 10.70
C VAL A 70 7.85 -0.07 12.20
N ASP A 71 8.97 0.19 12.85
CA ASP A 71 9.00 0.46 14.28
C ASP A 71 8.71 1.94 14.55
N ARG A 72 8.46 2.26 15.82
CA ARG A 72 8.20 3.64 16.27
C ARG A 72 9.39 4.53 15.90
N SER A 73 9.11 5.75 15.47
CA SER A 73 10.16 6.73 15.15
C SER A 73 11.04 7.09 16.35
N THR A 74 10.54 6.87 17.57
CA THR A 74 11.28 7.08 18.82
C THR A 74 12.34 6.01 19.07
N ASP A 75 12.22 4.84 18.47
CA ASP A 75 13.25 3.80 18.51
C ASP A 75 14.34 4.15 17.49
N LYS A 76 15.43 4.77 17.97
CA LYS A 76 16.50 5.29 17.11
C LYS A 76 17.36 4.19 16.48
N ASP A 77 17.42 3.02 17.10
CA ASP A 77 18.26 1.90 16.68
C ASP A 77 17.53 0.99 15.67
N SER A 78 16.22 1.17 15.50
CA SER A 78 15.46 0.44 14.48
C SER A 78 16.02 0.70 13.07
N ALA A 79 16.37 -0.39 12.38
CA ALA A 79 16.76 -0.37 10.98
C ALA A 79 15.68 0.21 10.05
N THR A 80 14.40 0.15 10.45
CA THR A 80 13.27 0.68 9.67
C THR A 80 13.29 2.21 9.56
N ASN A 81 14.05 2.91 10.41
CA ASN A 81 14.28 4.35 10.29
C ASN A 81 14.95 4.75 8.96
N THR A 82 15.56 3.82 8.24
CA THR A 82 16.10 4.08 6.89
C THR A 82 15.03 4.63 5.94
N PHE A 83 13.78 4.15 6.02
CA PHE A 83 12.68 4.61 5.17
C PHE A 83 12.31 6.08 5.41
N ARG A 84 12.57 6.59 6.61
CA ARG A 84 12.37 8.00 6.97
C ARG A 84 13.43 8.92 6.36
N LYS A 85 14.63 8.38 6.10
CA LYS A 85 15.80 9.11 5.58
C LYS A 85 15.98 8.99 4.07
N ARG A 86 15.44 7.92 3.47
CA ARG A 86 15.45 7.68 2.04
C ARG A 86 14.78 8.83 1.27
N SER A 87 15.42 9.34 0.23
CA SER A 87 14.95 10.53 -0.51
C SER A 87 13.74 10.26 -1.42
N ASP A 88 13.58 9.03 -1.87
CA ASP A 88 12.46 8.54 -2.69
C ASP A 88 11.21 8.24 -1.84
N ILE A 89 11.41 7.73 -0.62
CA ILE A 89 10.32 7.37 0.29
C ILE A 89 9.98 8.50 1.26
N LYS A 90 10.96 9.07 1.97
CA LYS A 90 10.77 10.11 2.99
C LYS A 90 9.58 9.82 3.92
N LEU A 91 9.56 8.65 4.55
CA LEU A 91 8.44 8.20 5.37
C LEU A 91 8.26 9.11 6.61
N THR A 92 7.31 10.04 6.56
CA THR A 92 7.04 10.98 7.66
C THR A 92 6.02 10.43 8.65
N ARG A 93 5.04 9.68 8.16
CA ARG A 93 3.87 9.21 8.92
C ARG A 93 3.45 7.81 8.47
N ILE A 94 2.61 7.15 9.26
CA ILE A 94 2.03 5.86 8.93
C ILE A 94 0.55 5.82 9.36
N PRO A 95 -0.30 5.01 8.71
CA PRO A 95 -0.03 4.22 7.50
C PRO A 95 0.36 5.11 6.31
N THR A 96 1.20 4.62 5.41
CA THR A 96 1.47 5.27 4.12
C THR A 96 1.34 4.24 3.02
N LEU A 97 0.43 4.47 2.07
CA LEU A 97 0.24 3.66 0.88
C LEU A 97 0.72 4.41 -0.35
N LEU A 98 1.51 3.75 -1.19
CA LEU A 98 1.93 4.29 -2.49
C LEU A 98 2.09 3.18 -3.53
N ARG A 99 2.00 3.54 -4.81
CA ARG A 99 2.23 2.65 -5.94
C ARG A 99 3.69 2.75 -6.34
N TRP A 100 4.28 1.63 -6.73
CA TRP A 100 5.65 1.57 -7.23
C TRP A 100 5.66 1.16 -8.69
N SER A 101 6.51 1.81 -9.47
CA SER A 101 6.72 1.52 -10.90
C SER A 101 8.21 1.37 -11.21
N LYS A 102 8.54 1.02 -12.45
CA LYS A 102 9.94 1.02 -12.92
C LYS A 102 10.60 2.40 -12.86
N ALA A 103 9.81 3.48 -12.86
CA ALA A 103 10.31 4.85 -12.69
C ALA A 103 10.50 5.25 -11.21
N GLY A 104 10.15 4.36 -10.26
CA GLY A 104 10.21 4.62 -8.83
C GLY A 104 8.82 4.74 -8.18
N PRO A 105 8.76 5.21 -6.92
CA PRO A 105 7.50 5.41 -6.22
C PRO A 105 6.69 6.54 -6.86
N ALA A 106 5.36 6.40 -6.86
CA ALA A 106 4.47 7.47 -7.26
C ALA A 106 4.67 8.72 -6.41
N ALA A 107 4.53 9.90 -7.03
CA ALA A 107 4.60 11.17 -6.33
C ALA A 107 3.42 11.32 -5.34
N VAL A 108 2.22 10.91 -5.77
CA VAL A 108 1.02 10.85 -4.94
C VAL A 108 1.06 9.59 -4.08
N ARG A 109 0.62 9.73 -2.83
CA ARG A 109 0.55 8.68 -1.81
C ARG A 109 -0.59 9.01 -0.86
N LEU A 110 -1.13 8.00 -0.20
CA LEU A 110 -2.08 8.18 0.89
C LEU A 110 -1.34 8.06 2.21
N VAL A 111 -1.59 8.97 3.14
CA VAL A 111 -0.93 9.07 4.43
C VAL A 111 -1.97 9.18 5.54
N GLU A 112 -1.77 8.46 6.65
CA GLU A 112 -2.61 8.52 7.85
C GLU A 112 -4.11 8.29 7.53
N ASP A 113 -4.94 9.31 7.73
CA ASP A 113 -6.39 9.29 7.54
C ASP A 113 -6.81 9.22 6.07
N GLU A 114 -5.92 9.58 5.14
CA GLU A 114 -6.11 9.34 3.71
C GLU A 114 -6.13 7.84 3.37
N CYS A 115 -5.62 6.96 4.24
CA CYS A 115 -5.75 5.51 4.07
C CYS A 115 -7.16 5.00 4.43
N ASN A 116 -8.20 5.73 4.02
CA ASN A 116 -9.60 5.35 4.16
C ASN A 116 -10.14 4.76 2.85
N ARG A 117 -11.27 4.05 2.92
CA ARG A 117 -11.84 3.31 1.79
C ARG A 117 -12.09 4.18 0.54
N THR A 118 -12.61 5.39 0.72
CA THR A 118 -12.96 6.28 -0.39
C THR A 118 -11.71 6.74 -1.12
N GLU A 119 -10.71 7.20 -0.37
CA GLU A 119 -9.45 7.69 -0.96
C GLU A 119 -8.61 6.55 -1.55
N ILE A 120 -8.61 5.36 -0.95
CA ILE A 120 -7.94 4.18 -1.53
C ILE A 120 -8.52 3.86 -2.91
N ARG A 121 -9.86 3.83 -3.05
CA ARG A 121 -10.51 3.58 -4.33
C ARG A 121 -10.17 4.64 -5.37
N ARG A 122 -10.23 5.93 -4.97
CA ARG A 122 -9.87 7.05 -5.85
C ARG A 122 -8.41 6.94 -6.30
N TYR A 123 -7.52 6.64 -5.38
CA TYR A 123 -6.09 6.49 -5.65
C TYR A 123 -5.82 5.35 -6.65
N ILE A 124 -6.44 4.18 -6.45
CA ILE A 124 -6.32 3.05 -7.38
C ILE A 124 -6.77 3.45 -8.79
N ALA A 125 -7.97 4.03 -8.92
CA ALA A 125 -8.53 4.42 -10.21
C ALA A 125 -7.62 5.41 -10.98
N GLN A 126 -7.09 6.42 -10.30
CA GLN A 126 -6.17 7.39 -10.91
C GLN A 126 -4.87 6.74 -11.40
N THR A 127 -4.35 5.75 -10.66
CA THR A 127 -3.10 5.09 -11.04
C THR A 127 -3.27 4.10 -12.18
N ASP A 128 -4.46 3.51 -12.35
CA ASP A 128 -4.76 2.60 -13.45
C ASP A 128 -4.88 3.36 -14.77
N GLU A 129 -5.60 4.49 -14.78
CA GLU A 129 -5.68 5.40 -15.92
C GLU A 129 -4.30 5.89 -16.40
N ALA A 130 -3.42 6.26 -15.45
CA ALA A 130 -2.05 6.68 -15.75
C ALA A 130 -1.16 5.54 -16.30
N SER A 131 -1.53 4.28 -16.06
CA SER A 131 -0.82 3.08 -16.53
C SER A 131 -1.37 2.51 -17.85
N GLY A 132 -2.45 3.09 -18.39
CA GLY A 132 -3.06 2.65 -19.66
C GLY A 132 -3.90 1.38 -19.56
N HIS A 133 -4.17 0.86 -18.35
CA HIS A 133 -5.13 -0.22 -18.14
C HIS A 133 -6.47 0.39 -17.72
N ALA A 134 -7.46 0.38 -18.61
CA ALA A 134 -8.81 0.80 -18.28
C ALA A 134 -9.42 -0.20 -17.29
N THR A 135 -9.69 0.24 -16.06
CA THR A 135 -10.52 -0.49 -15.11
C THR A 135 -11.93 -0.60 -15.72
N PRO A 136 -12.59 -1.78 -15.74
CA PRO A 136 -14.00 -1.83 -16.10
C PRO A 136 -14.75 -1.03 -15.04
N LEU A 137 -15.43 0.04 -15.46
CA LEU A 137 -16.42 0.69 -14.63
C LEU A 137 -17.38 -0.40 -14.13
N LEU A 138 -17.46 -0.58 -12.81
CA LEU A 138 -18.55 -1.31 -12.19
C LEU A 138 -19.83 -0.61 -12.65
N GLU A 139 -20.48 -1.18 -13.67
CA GLU A 139 -21.80 -0.75 -14.11
C GLU A 139 -22.71 -0.82 -12.90
N SER A 140 -23.13 0.36 -12.44
CA SER A 140 -24.23 0.53 -11.53
C SER A 140 -25.43 -0.20 -12.11
N GLU A 141 -25.89 -1.25 -11.44
CA GLU A 141 -27.10 -1.98 -11.80
C GLU A 141 -28.24 -0.96 -11.92
N GLU A 142 -28.70 -0.76 -13.16
CA GLU A 142 -29.90 0.03 -13.42
C GLU A 142 -31.10 -0.71 -12.81
N PRO A 143 -32.06 0.00 -12.19
CA PRO A 143 -33.22 -0.63 -11.60
C PRO A 143 -34.05 -1.27 -12.71
N VAL A 144 -34.28 -2.57 -12.57
CA VAL A 144 -35.21 -3.33 -13.41
C VAL A 144 -36.61 -2.80 -13.08
N ASP A 145 -37.16 -1.97 -13.97
CA ASP A 145 -38.57 -1.59 -13.96
C ASP A 145 -39.42 -2.83 -14.27
N ASP A 146 -40.06 -3.38 -13.24
CA ASP A 146 -41.11 -4.39 -13.37
C ASP A 146 -42.45 -3.70 -13.67
N ALA A 147 -42.89 -3.88 -14.92
CA ALA A 147 -44.26 -3.90 -15.46
C ALA A 147 -45.31 -2.86 -15.00
#